data_AF-A0A0A1U3W6-F1
#
_entry.id   AF-A0A0A1U3W6-F1
#
_cell.length_a   1.000
_cell.length_b   1.000
_cell.length_c   1.000
_cell.angle_alpha   90.00
_cell.angle_beta   90.00
_cell.angle_gamma   90.00
#
_symmetry.space_group_name_H-M   'P 1'
#
loop_
_entity.id
_entity.type
_entity.pdbx_description
1 polymer ?
#
loop_
_entity_poly.entity_id
_entity_poly.type
_entity_poly.pdbx_seq_one_letter_code
_entity_poly.pdbx_strand_id
1 'polypeptide(L)'
;MLKRIDQKTENIKMRGLSGYHIMIVSKYFETIKDFINLELVCKKFGGNMEKFHFNPIPLNYTTLGYFPNIETLHLWDKKDENFGNGFMINRKENKDIENEVVLKREFYRIIVWFDVNFETVDRNINRNIEFKDVIYTQNDRKKFGNNIPSSVTSIGKYCFSGCSCLSSVNIPSSVTSIGDECFYGCSSLSSVNIPSSVTSINYCCFYKCNDLSSITIPSSVTSIGDGCFYKCSSLSNITIPSSVRSIGAECFHGCSSLSSVNIPSSVTSIGDYCFINAVV
;
A
#
# COMPACT_ATOMS: atom_id res chain seq x y z
N MET A 1 -33.60 20.95 63.42
CA MET A 1 -34.31 20.68 62.15
C MET A 1 -33.27 20.23 61.11
N LEU A 2 -32.95 18.94 61.05
CA LEU A 2 -31.98 18.38 60.10
C LEU A 2 -32.66 17.21 59.39
N LYS A 3 -33.16 17.46 58.18
CA LYS A 3 -33.74 16.44 57.31
C LYS A 3 -32.59 15.62 56.72
N ARG A 4 -32.61 14.30 56.93
CA ARG A 4 -31.80 13.34 56.17
C ARG A 4 -32.18 13.47 54.69
N ILE A 5 -31.19 13.73 53.84
CA ILE A 5 -31.31 13.64 52.39
C ILE A 5 -31.02 12.19 52.04
N ASP A 6 -32.05 11.43 51.68
CA ASP A 6 -31.88 10.11 51.07
C ASP A 6 -31.31 10.30 49.66
N GLN A 7 -30.01 10.05 49.50
CA GLN A 7 -29.41 9.84 48.19
C GLN A 7 -29.94 8.52 47.62
N LYS A 8 -30.94 8.60 46.73
CA LYS A 8 -31.26 7.50 45.82
C LYS A 8 -30.06 7.30 44.89
N THR A 9 -29.28 6.26 45.15
CA THR A 9 -28.32 5.70 44.20
C THR A 9 -29.12 5.22 42.99
N GLU A 10 -29.16 5.99 41.92
CA GLU A 10 -29.62 5.50 40.63
C GLU A 10 -28.65 4.40 40.19
N ASN A 11 -29.10 3.14 40.34
CA ASN A 11 -28.47 1.99 39.70
C ASN A 11 -28.49 2.21 38.19
N ILE A 12 -27.41 2.76 37.64
CA ILE A 12 -27.15 2.74 36.19
C ILE A 12 -26.95 1.27 35.82
N LYS A 13 -28.06 0.60 35.51
CA LYS A 13 -28.07 -0.78 35.03
C LYS A 13 -27.29 -0.77 33.70
N MET A 14 -26.05 -1.26 33.69
CA MET A 14 -25.30 -1.43 32.45
C MET A 14 -26.19 -2.21 31.48
N ARG A 15 -26.62 -1.55 30.39
CA ARG A 15 -27.39 -2.20 29.33
C ARG A 15 -26.50 -3.29 28.75
N GLY A 16 -26.88 -4.55 28.95
CA GLY A 16 -26.08 -5.68 28.47
C GLY A 16 -25.87 -5.63 26.96
N LEU A 17 -24.75 -6.17 26.47
CA LEU A 17 -24.35 -6.18 25.06
C LEU A 17 -25.51 -6.59 24.14
N SER A 18 -25.88 -5.73 23.19
CA SER A 18 -26.91 -6.03 22.18
C SER A 18 -26.35 -6.85 21.03
N GLY A 19 -27.23 -7.35 20.16
CA GLY A 19 -26.85 -8.04 18.93
C GLY A 19 -26.06 -7.19 17.92
N TYR A 20 -26.05 -5.86 18.05
CA TYR A 20 -25.20 -4.97 17.25
C TYR A 20 -23.81 -4.80 17.87
N HIS A 21 -23.73 -4.75 19.20
CA HIS A 21 -22.43 -4.71 19.89
C HIS A 21 -21.63 -5.97 19.56
N ILE A 22 -22.28 -7.14 19.56
CA ILE A 22 -21.59 -8.39 19.26
C ILE A 22 -21.18 -8.51 17.78
N MET A 23 -21.94 -7.93 16.85
CA MET A 23 -21.54 -7.83 15.45
C MET A 23 -20.24 -7.02 15.30
N ILE A 24 -20.11 -5.91 16.05
CA ILE A 24 -18.87 -5.10 16.04
C ILE A 24 -17.71 -5.89 16.64
N VAL A 25 -17.91 -6.55 17.78
CA VAL A 25 -16.86 -7.34 18.46
C VAL A 25 -16.42 -8.53 17.60
N SER A 26 -17.36 -9.21 16.95
CA SER A 26 -17.04 -10.39 16.11
C SER A 26 -16.26 -10.05 14.84
N LYS A 27 -16.10 -8.77 14.47
CA LYS A 27 -15.15 -8.36 13.41
C LYS A 27 -13.69 -8.64 13.76
N TYR A 28 -13.39 -8.87 15.04
CA TYR A 28 -12.05 -9.20 15.52
C TYR A 28 -11.84 -10.71 15.67
N PHE A 29 -12.79 -11.54 15.25
CA PHE A 29 -12.63 -12.99 15.23
C PHE A 29 -11.77 -13.41 14.05
N GLU A 30 -10.99 -14.48 14.24
CA GLU A 30 -10.00 -14.92 13.26
C GLU A 30 -10.50 -16.08 12.42
N THR A 31 -11.39 -16.90 12.97
CA THR A 31 -11.83 -18.16 12.34
C THR A 31 -13.34 -18.31 12.33
N ILE A 32 -13.85 -19.10 11.38
CA ILE A 32 -15.28 -19.45 11.34
C ILE A 32 -15.75 -20.13 12.64
N LYS A 33 -14.85 -20.84 13.33
CA LYS A 33 -15.15 -21.52 14.58
C LYS A 33 -15.50 -20.54 15.69
N ASP A 34 -14.91 -19.35 15.70
CA ASP A 34 -15.22 -18.31 16.69
C ASP A 34 -16.66 -17.80 16.53
N PHE A 35 -17.10 -17.59 15.28
CA PHE A 35 -18.48 -17.21 14.97
C PHE A 35 -19.47 -18.32 15.32
N ILE A 36 -19.17 -19.57 14.95
CA ILE A 36 -20.01 -20.72 15.28
C ILE A 36 -20.14 -20.86 16.81
N ASN A 37 -19.02 -20.80 17.54
CA ASN A 37 -19.01 -20.90 19.00
C ASN A 37 -19.83 -19.77 19.64
N LEU A 38 -19.74 -18.54 19.13
CA LEU A 38 -20.51 -17.41 19.64
C LEU A 38 -22.02 -17.68 19.61
N GLU A 39 -22.52 -18.14 18.46
CA GLU A 39 -23.95 -18.38 18.28
C GLU A 39 -24.44 -19.63 19.01
N LEU A 40 -23.59 -20.67 19.11
CA LEU A 40 -23.93 -21.90 19.84
C LEU A 40 -23.95 -21.70 21.36
N VAL A 41 -22.98 -20.97 21.91
CA VAL A 41 -22.84 -20.80 23.37
C VAL A 41 -23.88 -19.81 23.91
N CYS A 42 -24.22 -18.77 23.15
CA CYS A 42 -25.13 -17.73 23.59
C CYS A 42 -26.28 -17.51 22.60
N LYS A 43 -27.43 -18.15 22.84
CA LYS A 43 -28.64 -18.02 22.01
C LYS A 43 -29.08 -16.58 21.75
N LYS A 44 -28.76 -15.65 22.67
CA LYS A 44 -29.03 -14.21 22.51
C LYS A 44 -28.35 -13.63 21.26
N PHE A 45 -27.24 -14.22 20.84
CA PHE A 45 -26.45 -13.79 19.68
C PHE A 45 -26.70 -14.64 18.44
N GLY A 46 -27.70 -15.53 18.43
CA GLY A 46 -28.11 -16.24 17.22
C GLY A 46 -28.48 -15.26 16.09
N GLY A 47 -28.12 -15.62 14.86
CA GLY A 47 -28.31 -14.74 13.70
C GLY A 47 -27.35 -13.55 13.70
N ASN A 48 -26.17 -13.67 14.31
CA ASN A 48 -25.12 -12.66 14.23
C ASN A 48 -24.46 -12.66 12.85
N MET A 49 -24.17 -13.83 12.30
CA MET A 49 -23.56 -14.01 10.97
C MET A 49 -24.46 -13.48 9.85
N GLU A 50 -25.79 -13.56 10.01
CA GLU A 50 -26.77 -12.99 9.07
C GLU A 50 -26.69 -11.47 8.93
N LYS A 51 -26.11 -10.76 9.91
CA LYS A 51 -26.01 -9.29 9.89
C LYS A 51 -24.85 -8.77 9.04
N PHE A 52 -23.96 -9.66 8.59
CA PHE A 52 -22.81 -9.29 7.79
C PHE A 52 -23.18 -9.22 6.31
N HIS A 53 -23.04 -8.03 5.74
CA HIS A 53 -23.14 -7.80 4.29
C HIS A 53 -21.78 -7.87 3.57
N PHE A 54 -20.73 -8.17 4.33
CA PHE A 54 -19.38 -8.44 3.84
C PHE A 54 -18.76 -9.55 4.67
N ASN A 55 -17.87 -10.33 4.08
CA ASN A 55 -17.16 -11.36 4.85
C ASN A 55 -16.22 -10.71 5.87
N PRO A 56 -16.31 -11.07 7.17
CA PRO A 56 -15.39 -10.56 8.19
C PRO A 56 -14.05 -11.30 8.22
N ILE A 57 -13.98 -12.49 7.60
CA ILE A 57 -12.82 -13.37 7.51
C ILE A 57 -12.74 -13.98 6.09
N PRO A 58 -11.59 -14.53 5.67
CA PRO A 58 -11.49 -15.33 4.45
C PRO A 58 -12.53 -16.48 4.45
N LEU A 59 -13.25 -16.62 3.34
CA LEU A 59 -14.26 -17.66 3.17
C LEU A 59 -13.86 -18.60 2.03
N ASN A 60 -14.47 -19.78 2.02
CA ASN A 60 -14.41 -20.75 0.94
C ASN A 60 -15.82 -21.31 0.69
N TYR A 61 -15.99 -22.19 -0.30
CA TYR A 61 -17.29 -22.76 -0.63
C TYR A 61 -18.02 -23.45 0.54
N THR A 62 -17.28 -23.97 1.52
CA THR A 62 -17.86 -24.63 2.71
C THR A 62 -18.27 -23.63 3.79
N THR A 63 -17.56 -22.52 3.95
CA THR A 63 -17.81 -21.55 5.02
C THR A 63 -18.72 -20.40 4.59
N LEU A 64 -18.87 -20.19 3.30
CA LEU A 64 -19.70 -19.14 2.73
C LEU A 64 -21.19 -19.25 3.13
N GLY A 65 -21.69 -20.46 3.33
CA GLY A 65 -23.08 -20.72 3.72
C GLY A 65 -23.45 -20.18 5.11
N TYR A 66 -22.48 -19.96 5.99
CA TYR A 66 -22.72 -19.38 7.32
C TYR A 66 -23.06 -17.89 7.27
N PHE A 67 -22.70 -17.20 6.18
CA PHE A 67 -22.92 -15.77 5.99
C PHE A 67 -23.84 -15.53 4.78
N PRO A 68 -25.16 -15.75 4.94
CA PRO A 68 -26.09 -15.78 3.81
C PRO A 68 -26.23 -14.44 3.08
N ASN A 69 -26.05 -13.32 3.80
CA ASN A 69 -26.32 -11.97 3.30
C ASN A 69 -25.07 -11.23 2.77
N ILE A 70 -23.98 -11.94 2.47
CA ILE A 70 -22.78 -11.31 1.90
C ILE A 70 -23.08 -10.78 0.48
N GLU A 71 -22.90 -9.48 0.35
CA GLU A 71 -22.99 -8.72 -0.91
C GLU A 71 -21.63 -8.18 -1.34
N THR A 72 -20.75 -7.82 -0.39
CA THR A 72 -19.38 -7.39 -0.67
C THR A 72 -18.39 -8.49 -0.30
N LEU A 73 -17.63 -8.98 -1.27
CA LEU A 73 -16.53 -9.91 -1.03
C LEU A 73 -15.22 -9.14 -0.84
N HIS A 74 -14.61 -9.25 0.34
CA HIS A 74 -13.24 -8.86 0.60
C HIS A 74 -12.30 -10.03 0.34
N LEU A 75 -11.22 -9.76 -0.40
CA LEU A 75 -10.08 -10.64 -0.60
C LEU A 75 -8.86 -9.97 0.01
N TRP A 76 -8.34 -10.56 1.09
CA TRP A 76 -7.18 -10.05 1.82
C TRP A 76 -5.88 -10.64 1.33
N ASP A 77 -5.89 -11.87 0.81
CA ASP A 77 -4.72 -12.54 0.24
C ASP A 77 -4.98 -13.08 -1.18
N LYS A 78 -3.90 -13.25 -1.95
CA LYS A 78 -3.94 -13.82 -3.31
C LYS A 78 -4.50 -15.23 -3.37
N LYS A 79 -4.47 -15.96 -2.26
CA LYS A 79 -4.98 -17.33 -2.13
C LYS A 79 -6.44 -17.41 -1.70
N ASP A 80 -7.07 -16.28 -1.36
CA ASP A 80 -8.46 -16.27 -0.96
C ASP A 80 -9.36 -16.76 -2.11
N GLU A 81 -10.40 -17.51 -1.75
CA GLU A 81 -11.37 -18.01 -2.73
C GLU A 81 -12.11 -16.83 -3.37
N ASN A 82 -12.08 -16.77 -4.70
CA ASN A 82 -12.77 -15.74 -5.47
C ASN A 82 -14.15 -16.19 -5.96
N PHE A 83 -14.53 -17.44 -5.69
CA PHE A 83 -15.82 -18.04 -6.02
C PHE A 83 -16.16 -17.95 -7.52
N GLY A 84 -15.17 -18.18 -8.37
CA GLY A 84 -15.30 -18.07 -9.83
C GLY A 84 -15.22 -16.65 -10.38
N ASN A 85 -14.83 -15.65 -9.57
CA ASN A 85 -14.64 -14.26 -9.99
C ASN A 85 -13.19 -13.92 -10.36
N GLY A 86 -12.38 -14.90 -10.73
CA GLY A 86 -10.97 -14.73 -11.10
C GLY A 86 -10.70 -13.49 -11.96
N PHE A 87 -9.68 -12.72 -11.57
CA PHE A 87 -9.29 -11.46 -12.21
C PHE A 87 -7.78 -11.37 -12.49
N MET A 88 -6.99 -12.22 -11.84
CA MET A 88 -5.53 -12.22 -11.94
C MET A 88 -5.05 -12.67 -13.32
N ILE A 89 -3.94 -12.08 -13.75
CA ILE A 89 -3.25 -12.47 -14.98
C ILE A 89 -2.51 -13.78 -14.73
N ASN A 90 -3.08 -14.90 -15.16
CA ASN A 90 -2.39 -16.18 -15.11
C ASN A 90 -1.24 -16.18 -16.13
N ARG A 91 -0.01 -15.85 -15.73
CA ARG A 91 1.22 -16.11 -16.51
C ARG A 91 1.71 -17.56 -16.35
N LYS A 92 0.79 -18.51 -16.22
CA LYS A 92 1.10 -19.91 -16.46
C LYS A 92 0.47 -20.28 -17.79
N GLU A 93 1.30 -20.30 -18.84
CA GLU A 93 1.16 -21.32 -19.87
C GLU A 93 1.32 -22.68 -19.19
N ASN A 94 0.28 -23.16 -18.54
CA ASN A 94 0.09 -24.58 -18.32
C ASN A 94 -1.22 -24.91 -19.04
N LYS A 95 -1.04 -25.44 -20.25
CA LYS A 95 -1.92 -26.48 -20.76
C LYS A 95 -2.14 -27.47 -19.61
N ASP A 96 -3.39 -27.89 -19.40
CA ASP A 96 -3.81 -28.87 -18.39
C ASP A 96 -4.30 -28.29 -17.04
N ILE A 97 -5.27 -27.39 -17.08
CA ILE A 97 -6.32 -27.40 -16.04
C ILE A 97 -7.63 -27.66 -16.76
N GLU A 98 -8.00 -28.93 -16.73
CA GLU A 98 -9.31 -29.45 -17.09
C GLU A 98 -10.43 -28.62 -16.48
N ASN A 99 -11.58 -28.67 -17.14
CA ASN A 99 -12.88 -28.13 -16.76
C ASN A 99 -13.27 -28.42 -15.30
N GLU A 100 -12.66 -27.76 -14.32
CA GLU A 100 -13.20 -27.70 -12.98
C GLU A 100 -14.41 -26.78 -13.06
N VAL A 101 -15.60 -27.35 -12.88
CA VAL A 101 -16.85 -26.59 -12.84
C VAL A 101 -16.83 -25.76 -11.56
N VAL A 102 -16.19 -24.60 -11.62
CA VAL A 102 -16.20 -23.64 -10.52
C VAL A 102 -17.61 -23.06 -10.44
N LEU A 103 -18.34 -23.38 -9.38
CA LEU A 103 -19.65 -22.81 -9.12
C LEU A 103 -19.50 -21.31 -8.89
N LYS A 104 -19.78 -20.51 -9.91
CA LYS A 104 -19.64 -19.05 -9.82
C LYS A 104 -20.70 -18.47 -8.88
N ARG A 105 -20.27 -17.70 -7.89
CA ARG A 105 -21.16 -16.85 -7.08
C ARG A 105 -20.90 -15.39 -7.43
N GLU A 106 -21.95 -14.70 -7.84
CA GLU A 106 -21.89 -13.24 -8.05
C GLU A 106 -21.96 -12.50 -6.71
N PHE A 107 -21.21 -11.41 -6.62
CA PHE A 107 -21.26 -10.46 -5.50
C PHE A 107 -21.62 -9.08 -6.06
N TYR A 108 -22.24 -8.22 -5.26
CA TYR A 108 -22.51 -6.84 -5.66
C TYR A 108 -21.22 -6.07 -5.88
N ARG A 109 -20.22 -6.30 -5.01
CA ARG A 109 -18.90 -5.67 -5.08
C ARG A 109 -17.82 -6.63 -4.59
N ILE A 110 -16.64 -6.56 -5.20
CA ILE A 110 -15.44 -7.26 -4.73
C ILE A 110 -14.38 -6.22 -4.39
N ILE A 111 -13.72 -6.35 -3.24
CA ILE A 111 -12.64 -5.46 -2.80
C ILE A 111 -11.38 -6.30 -2.59
N VAL A 112 -10.31 -5.94 -3.28
CA VAL A 112 -9.01 -6.61 -3.25
C VAL A 112 -8.03 -5.74 -2.46
N TRP A 113 -7.45 -6.31 -1.40
CA TRP A 113 -6.55 -5.63 -0.46
C TRP A 113 -5.08 -6.03 -0.59
N PHE A 114 -4.74 -6.81 -1.61
CA PHE A 114 -3.35 -7.20 -1.87
C PHE A 114 -2.84 -6.56 -3.16
N ASP A 115 -1.51 -6.47 -3.28
CA ASP A 115 -0.86 -5.88 -4.43
C ASP A 115 -1.25 -6.56 -5.75
N VAL A 116 -1.82 -5.77 -6.65
CA VAL A 116 -2.11 -6.13 -8.05
C VAL A 116 -1.40 -5.19 -9.00
N ASN A 117 -0.86 -5.70 -10.10
CA ASN A 117 -0.26 -4.84 -11.11
C ASN A 117 -1.34 -4.05 -11.87
N PHE A 118 -0.98 -2.86 -12.36
CA PHE A 118 -1.91 -1.99 -13.05
C PHE A 118 -2.56 -2.66 -14.27
N GLU A 119 -1.84 -3.52 -15.00
CA GLU A 119 -2.43 -4.30 -16.10
C GLU A 119 -3.63 -5.16 -15.66
N THR A 120 -3.62 -5.72 -14.44
CA THR A 120 -4.77 -6.45 -13.92
C THR A 120 -5.95 -5.50 -13.73
N VAL A 121 -5.71 -4.31 -13.18
CA VAL A 121 -6.75 -3.29 -12.96
C VAL A 121 -7.37 -2.85 -14.28
N ASP A 122 -6.54 -2.50 -15.26
CA ASP A 122 -6.96 -2.05 -16.60
C ASP A 122 -7.89 -3.06 -17.29
N ARG A 123 -7.57 -4.36 -17.24
CA ARG A 123 -8.41 -5.43 -17.80
C ARG A 123 -9.75 -5.61 -17.10
N ASN A 124 -9.85 -5.18 -15.85
CA ASN A 124 -11.03 -5.39 -15.01
C ASN A 124 -11.80 -4.07 -14.74
N ILE A 125 -11.52 -2.99 -15.50
CA ILE A 125 -12.09 -1.65 -15.27
C ILE A 125 -13.62 -1.60 -15.35
N ASN A 126 -14.23 -2.47 -16.15
CA ASN A 126 -15.69 -2.55 -16.33
C ASN A 126 -16.35 -3.57 -15.39
N ARG A 127 -15.60 -4.15 -14.45
CA ARG A 127 -16.12 -5.08 -13.46
C ARG A 127 -16.34 -4.37 -12.13
N ASN A 128 -17.18 -4.95 -11.29
CA ASN A 128 -17.45 -4.49 -9.93
C ASN A 128 -16.33 -4.87 -8.93
N ILE A 129 -15.08 -4.70 -9.34
CA ILE A 129 -13.89 -5.03 -8.55
C ILE A 129 -13.15 -3.73 -8.23
N GLU A 130 -12.95 -3.49 -6.94
CA GLU A 130 -12.17 -2.38 -6.42
C GLU A 130 -10.82 -2.90 -5.94
N PHE A 131 -9.74 -2.35 -6.48
CA PHE A 131 -8.37 -2.69 -6.09
C PHE A 131 -7.82 -1.59 -5.20
N LYS A 132 -7.43 -1.94 -3.97
CA LYS A 132 -6.90 -0.98 -3.00
C LYS A 132 -5.40 -0.73 -3.20
N ASP A 133 -4.65 -1.78 -3.53
CA ASP A 133 -3.21 -1.71 -3.70
C ASP A 133 -2.80 -2.03 -5.13
N VAL A 134 -2.47 -0.97 -5.89
CA VAL A 134 -2.19 -1.03 -7.32
C VAL A 134 -0.75 -0.62 -7.57
N ILE A 135 0.07 -1.59 -8.01
CA ILE A 135 1.48 -1.38 -8.31
C ILE A 135 1.70 -1.14 -9.81
N TYR A 136 2.39 -0.05 -10.15
CA TYR A 136 2.85 0.20 -11.52
C TYR A 136 4.24 -0.38 -11.72
N THR A 137 4.32 -1.52 -12.41
CA THR A 137 5.54 -2.29 -12.61
C THR A 137 6.28 -1.86 -13.88
N GLN A 138 7.52 -2.31 -14.04
CA GLN A 138 8.27 -2.12 -15.29
C GLN A 138 7.52 -2.70 -16.52
N ASN A 139 6.78 -3.79 -16.35
CA ASN A 139 5.98 -4.36 -17.44
C ASN A 139 4.79 -3.47 -17.78
N ASP A 140 4.14 -2.87 -16.77
CA ASP A 140 3.07 -1.89 -16.99
C ASP A 140 3.63 -0.67 -17.73
N ARG A 141 4.77 -0.12 -17.29
CA ARG A 141 5.43 0.98 -17.99
C ARG A 141 5.75 0.66 -19.45
N LYS A 142 6.28 -0.54 -19.73
CA LYS A 142 6.56 -0.97 -21.12
C LYS A 142 5.30 -1.02 -21.98
N LYS A 143 4.14 -1.31 -21.38
CA LYS A 143 2.85 -1.44 -22.09
C LYS A 143 2.08 -0.13 -22.21
N PHE A 144 2.01 0.65 -21.12
CA PHE A 144 1.18 1.84 -20.98
C PHE A 144 1.97 3.15 -21.04
N GLY A 145 3.31 3.09 -21.10
CA GLY A 145 4.19 4.25 -21.23
C GLY A 145 4.65 4.81 -19.89
N ASN A 146 5.07 6.09 -19.89
CA ASN A 146 5.60 6.75 -18.70
C ASN A 146 4.54 7.50 -17.87
N ASN A 147 3.30 7.57 -18.37
CA ASN A 147 2.20 8.23 -17.69
C ASN A 147 1.59 7.27 -16.66
N ILE A 148 1.84 7.53 -15.38
CA ILE A 148 1.36 6.69 -14.28
C ILE A 148 -0.12 7.04 -14.00
N PRO A 149 -1.05 6.06 -14.09
CA PRO A 149 -2.47 6.28 -13.82
C PRO A 149 -2.76 6.67 -12.36
N SER A 150 -3.79 7.48 -12.13
CA SER A 150 -4.15 7.96 -10.78
C SER A 150 -4.64 6.87 -9.83
N SER A 151 -5.05 5.71 -10.33
CA SER A 151 -5.42 4.54 -9.52
C SER A 151 -4.22 3.81 -8.92
N VAL A 152 -2.99 4.12 -9.36
CA VAL A 152 -1.76 3.52 -8.84
C VAL A 152 -1.46 4.03 -7.44
N THR A 153 -1.17 3.12 -6.51
CA THR A 153 -0.80 3.44 -5.13
C THR A 153 0.68 3.19 -4.83
N SER A 154 1.39 2.44 -5.68
CA SER A 154 2.84 2.22 -5.56
C SER A 154 3.53 2.10 -6.92
N ILE A 155 4.81 2.49 -6.99
CA ILE A 155 5.65 2.27 -8.17
C ILE A 155 6.62 1.13 -7.85
N GLY A 156 6.67 0.11 -8.70
CA GLY A 156 7.45 -1.09 -8.42
C GLY A 156 8.97 -0.92 -8.57
N LYS A 157 9.70 -1.90 -8.03
CA LYS A 157 11.16 -2.02 -8.20
C LYS A 157 11.55 -1.95 -9.68
N TYR A 158 12.61 -1.22 -10.00
CA TYR A 158 13.12 -1.05 -11.37
C TYR A 158 12.13 -0.47 -12.40
N CYS A 159 11.01 0.13 -11.98
CA CYS A 159 9.92 0.49 -12.89
C CYS A 159 10.40 1.36 -14.06
N PHE A 160 11.19 2.40 -13.78
CA PHE A 160 11.81 3.29 -14.76
C PHE A 160 13.31 3.05 -14.94
N SER A 161 13.89 1.99 -14.36
CA SER A 161 15.32 1.71 -14.46
C SER A 161 15.78 1.66 -15.93
N GLY A 162 16.85 2.39 -16.23
CA GLY A 162 17.46 2.50 -17.55
C GLY A 162 16.69 3.34 -18.56
N CYS A 163 15.67 4.11 -18.14
CA CYS A 163 14.97 5.04 -19.03
C CYS A 163 15.82 6.28 -19.30
N SER A 164 16.90 6.11 -20.08
CA SER A 164 17.91 7.15 -20.32
C SER A 164 17.35 8.41 -20.96
N CYS A 165 16.27 8.31 -21.75
CA CYS A 165 15.60 9.44 -22.40
C CYS A 165 14.46 10.07 -21.58
N LEU A 166 14.17 9.57 -20.37
CA LEU A 166 13.10 10.11 -19.52
C LEU A 166 13.54 11.46 -18.94
N SER A 167 13.01 12.56 -19.44
CA SER A 167 13.35 13.90 -18.96
C SER A 167 12.58 14.33 -17.71
N SER A 168 11.34 13.86 -17.58
CA SER A 168 10.47 14.11 -16.43
C SER A 168 9.49 12.96 -16.24
N VAL A 169 8.95 12.84 -15.03
CA VAL A 169 7.91 11.88 -14.68
C VAL A 169 6.89 12.56 -13.75
N ASN A 170 5.61 12.40 -14.05
CA ASN A 170 4.54 12.84 -13.18
C ASN A 170 4.12 11.67 -12.28
N ILE A 171 4.42 11.78 -10.98
CA ILE A 171 4.02 10.78 -9.98
C ILE A 171 2.69 11.22 -9.35
N PRO A 172 1.60 10.45 -9.48
CA PRO A 172 0.30 10.79 -8.89
C PRO A 172 0.35 10.90 -7.36
N SER A 173 -0.50 11.75 -6.80
CA SER A 173 -0.58 11.96 -5.34
C SER A 173 -1.10 10.73 -4.57
N SER A 174 -1.75 9.78 -5.26
CA SER A 174 -2.15 8.48 -4.72
C SER A 174 -0.98 7.54 -4.44
N VAL A 175 0.20 7.79 -5.01
CA VAL A 175 1.38 6.96 -4.80
C VAL A 175 1.94 7.18 -3.40
N THR A 176 1.98 6.13 -2.60
CA THR A 176 2.49 6.11 -1.22
C THR A 176 3.89 5.51 -1.11
N SER A 177 4.36 4.80 -2.13
CA SER A 177 5.67 4.14 -2.14
C SER A 177 6.30 4.05 -3.53
N ILE A 178 7.62 4.14 -3.56
CA ILE A 178 8.46 4.03 -4.77
C ILE A 178 9.51 2.96 -4.51
N GLY A 179 9.53 1.88 -5.30
CA GLY A 179 10.41 0.73 -5.09
C GLY A 179 11.90 1.03 -5.31
N ASP A 180 12.76 0.12 -4.86
CA ASP A 180 14.21 0.25 -5.05
C ASP A 180 14.59 0.39 -6.53
N GLU A 181 15.66 1.16 -6.77
CA GLU A 181 16.25 1.33 -8.10
C GLU A 181 15.22 1.82 -9.15
N CYS A 182 14.12 2.46 -8.71
CA CYS A 182 13.00 2.82 -9.58
C CYS A 182 13.44 3.68 -10.77
N PHE A 183 14.30 4.69 -10.55
CA PHE A 183 14.84 5.57 -11.59
C PHE A 183 16.35 5.35 -11.82
N TYR A 184 16.88 4.17 -11.48
CA TYR A 184 18.28 3.82 -11.68
C TYR A 184 18.69 4.06 -13.15
N GLY A 185 19.69 4.89 -13.39
CA GLY A 185 20.22 5.18 -14.73
C GLY A 185 19.27 5.99 -15.63
N CYS A 186 18.27 6.68 -15.09
CA CYS A 186 17.49 7.68 -15.83
C CYS A 186 18.33 8.94 -16.06
N SER A 187 19.32 8.85 -16.96
CA SER A 187 20.38 9.85 -17.11
C SER A 187 19.88 11.24 -17.49
N SER A 188 18.79 11.34 -18.28
CA SER A 188 18.21 12.62 -18.69
C SER A 188 17.13 13.17 -17.75
N LEU A 189 16.83 12.48 -16.64
CA LEU A 189 15.82 12.92 -15.70
C LEU A 189 16.29 14.19 -14.99
N SER A 190 15.71 15.33 -15.34
CA SER A 190 16.16 16.64 -14.84
C SER A 190 15.37 17.13 -13.64
N SER A 191 14.14 16.63 -13.48
CA SER A 191 13.25 16.94 -12.36
C SER A 191 12.29 15.80 -12.07
N VAL A 192 11.95 15.64 -10.79
CA VAL A 192 10.96 14.69 -10.31
C VAL A 192 10.25 15.29 -9.10
N ASN A 193 8.92 15.24 -9.10
CA ASN A 193 8.13 15.63 -7.95
C ASN A 193 7.71 14.37 -7.18
N ILE A 194 8.21 14.22 -5.95
CA ILE A 194 7.82 13.12 -5.08
C ILE A 194 6.55 13.55 -4.31
N PRO A 195 5.47 12.75 -4.31
CA PRO A 195 4.26 13.06 -3.55
C PRO A 195 4.49 13.12 -2.04
N SER A 196 3.74 13.96 -1.33
CA SER A 196 3.75 14.06 0.13
C SER A 196 3.18 12.85 0.87
N SER A 197 2.64 11.88 0.15
CA SER A 197 2.21 10.57 0.66
C SER A 197 3.37 9.57 0.76
N VAL A 198 4.52 9.84 0.13
CA VAL A 198 5.70 8.97 0.18
C VAL A 198 6.48 9.19 1.48
N THR A 199 6.78 8.11 2.20
CA THR A 199 7.41 8.14 3.53
C THR A 199 8.89 7.76 3.56
N SER A 200 9.41 7.19 2.47
CA SER A 200 10.83 6.87 2.28
C SER A 200 11.25 7.03 0.82
N ILE A 201 12.53 7.35 0.61
CA ILE A 201 13.17 7.24 -0.70
C ILE A 201 14.13 6.06 -0.64
N ASN A 202 13.87 5.03 -1.43
CA ASN A 202 14.46 3.71 -1.23
C ASN A 202 15.85 3.54 -1.88
N TYR A 203 16.43 2.34 -1.71
CA TYR A 203 17.78 1.99 -2.19
C TYR A 203 18.00 2.35 -3.66
N CYS A 204 19.07 3.09 -3.95
CA CYS A 204 19.50 3.48 -5.30
C CYS A 204 18.41 4.09 -6.18
N CYS A 205 17.39 4.72 -5.60
CA CYS A 205 16.19 5.16 -6.33
C CYS A 205 16.49 6.09 -7.50
N PHE A 206 17.45 7.02 -7.37
CA PHE A 206 17.88 7.97 -8.40
C PHE A 206 19.37 7.79 -8.79
N TYR A 207 19.93 6.59 -8.59
CA TYR A 207 21.32 6.29 -8.92
C TYR A 207 21.63 6.63 -10.40
N LYS A 208 22.68 7.40 -10.68
CA LYS A 208 23.08 7.87 -12.02
C LYS A 208 21.99 8.66 -12.78
N CYS A 209 21.15 9.41 -12.09
CA CYS A 209 20.34 10.46 -12.70
C CYS A 209 21.23 11.71 -12.97
N ASN A 210 22.08 11.62 -13.99
CA ASN A 210 23.14 12.59 -14.25
C ASN A 210 22.62 14.03 -14.44
N ASP A 211 21.46 14.21 -15.09
CA ASP A 211 20.88 15.53 -15.38
C ASP A 211 19.98 16.07 -14.26
N LEU A 212 19.76 15.30 -13.17
CA LEU A 212 18.92 15.70 -12.05
C LEU A 212 19.60 16.84 -11.29
N SER A 213 19.15 18.07 -11.54
CA SER A 213 19.80 19.28 -11.02
C SER A 213 19.31 19.68 -9.63
N SER A 214 18.07 19.34 -9.31
CA SER A 214 17.42 19.58 -8.03
C SER A 214 16.35 18.53 -7.75
N ILE A 215 16.10 18.28 -6.47
CA ILE A 215 15.00 17.43 -6.03
C ILE A 215 14.43 17.97 -4.72
N THR A 216 13.09 18.02 -4.63
CA THR A 216 12.38 18.35 -3.40
C THR A 216 12.03 17.07 -2.67
N ILE A 217 12.60 16.87 -1.49
CA ILE A 217 12.22 15.76 -0.61
C ILE A 217 11.00 16.20 0.23
N PRO A 218 9.86 15.49 0.17
CA PRO A 218 8.68 15.84 0.96
C PRO A 218 8.90 15.69 2.47
N SER A 219 8.19 16.49 3.27
CA SER A 219 8.26 16.45 4.74
C SER A 219 7.67 15.18 5.37
N SER A 220 7.06 14.31 4.57
CA SER A 220 6.64 12.96 4.98
C SER A 220 7.79 11.96 4.97
N VAL A 221 8.89 12.24 4.28
CA VAL A 221 10.03 11.33 4.16
C VAL A 221 10.81 11.28 5.47
N THR A 222 11.00 10.06 5.99
CA THR A 222 11.70 9.80 7.25
C THR A 222 13.09 9.21 7.05
N SER A 223 13.38 8.65 5.87
CA SER A 223 14.66 8.02 5.54
C SER A 223 14.98 8.14 4.05
N ILE A 224 16.28 8.24 3.76
CA ILE A 224 16.85 8.22 2.40
C ILE A 224 17.80 7.02 2.33
N GLY A 225 17.56 6.09 1.41
CA GLY A 225 18.28 4.82 1.30
C GLY A 225 19.69 4.93 0.73
N ASP A 226 20.44 3.83 0.81
CA ASP A 226 21.82 3.77 0.32
C ASP A 226 21.89 4.04 -1.19
N GLY A 227 22.91 4.76 -1.61
CA GLY A 227 23.18 5.10 -3.00
C GLY A 227 22.08 5.89 -3.70
N CYS A 228 21.10 6.45 -2.96
CA CYS A 228 19.89 7.03 -3.53
C CYS A 228 20.17 8.06 -4.63
N PHE A 229 21.15 8.95 -4.45
CA PHE A 229 21.58 9.95 -5.42
C PHE A 229 23.01 9.72 -5.92
N TYR A 230 23.52 8.49 -5.85
CA TYR A 230 24.87 8.16 -6.25
C TYR A 230 25.11 8.57 -7.71
N LYS A 231 26.17 9.33 -7.98
CA LYS A 231 26.55 9.90 -9.28
C LYS A 231 25.44 10.73 -9.94
N CYS A 232 24.59 11.41 -9.18
CA CYS A 232 23.78 12.51 -9.69
C CYS A 232 24.65 13.76 -9.89
N SER A 233 25.51 13.75 -10.92
CA SER A 233 26.58 14.73 -11.10
C SER A 233 26.11 16.17 -11.24
N SER A 234 24.89 16.42 -11.75
CA SER A 234 24.31 17.76 -11.89
C SER A 234 23.55 18.23 -10.65
N LEU A 235 23.33 17.36 -9.65
CA LEU A 235 22.59 17.72 -8.44
C LEU A 235 23.36 18.79 -7.69
N SER A 236 22.84 20.01 -7.71
CA SER A 236 23.51 21.19 -7.14
C SER A 236 22.82 21.72 -5.88
N ASN A 237 21.54 21.39 -5.72
CA ASN A 237 20.75 21.80 -4.56
C ASN A 237 19.83 20.67 -4.11
N ILE A 238 19.85 20.38 -2.81
CA ILE A 238 18.91 19.49 -2.15
C ILE A 238 18.56 20.01 -0.76
N THR A 239 17.26 20.02 -0.46
CA THR A 239 16.75 20.34 0.88
C THR A 239 16.34 19.06 1.57
N ILE A 240 17.02 18.73 2.67
CA ILE A 240 16.66 17.59 3.52
C ILE A 240 15.67 18.08 4.60
N PRO A 241 14.44 17.55 4.64
CA PRO A 241 13.44 18.00 5.60
C PRO A 241 13.74 17.48 7.01
N SER A 242 13.24 18.20 8.04
CA SER A 242 13.42 17.87 9.46
C SER A 242 12.72 16.58 9.91
N SER A 243 11.95 15.95 9.02
CA SER A 243 11.38 14.62 9.21
C SER A 243 12.40 13.49 9.04
N VAL A 244 13.49 13.74 8.29
CA VAL A 244 14.51 12.72 7.99
C VAL A 244 15.31 12.39 9.24
N ARG A 245 15.45 11.09 9.50
CA ARG A 245 16.18 10.49 10.63
C ARG A 245 17.47 9.81 10.20
N SER A 246 17.51 9.27 8.98
CA SER A 246 18.67 8.54 8.45
C SER A 246 18.91 8.83 6.98
N ILE A 247 20.20 8.93 6.62
CA ILE A 247 20.71 9.04 5.26
C ILE A 247 21.64 7.85 5.02
N GLY A 248 21.38 7.07 3.96
CA GLY A 248 22.09 5.84 3.66
C GLY A 248 23.54 6.01 3.21
N ALA A 249 24.27 4.90 3.15
CA ALA A 249 25.65 4.85 2.67
C ALA A 249 25.72 5.29 1.20
N GLU A 250 26.80 6.00 0.84
CA GLU A 250 27.06 6.50 -0.52
C GLU A 250 25.92 7.35 -1.15
N CYS A 251 24.99 7.86 -0.34
CA CYS A 251 23.76 8.50 -0.82
C CYS A 251 24.02 9.64 -1.81
N PHE A 252 25.04 10.47 -1.57
CA PHE A 252 25.45 11.57 -2.45
C PHE A 252 26.85 11.37 -3.05
N HIS A 253 27.35 10.13 -3.08
CA HIS A 253 28.68 9.85 -3.62
C HIS A 253 28.72 10.26 -5.10
N GLY A 254 29.65 11.14 -5.46
CA GLY A 254 29.85 11.58 -6.84
C GLY A 254 28.84 12.63 -7.31
N CYS A 255 28.10 13.27 -6.40
CA CYS A 255 27.33 14.48 -6.68
C CYS A 255 28.27 15.69 -6.80
N SER A 256 29.05 15.75 -7.89
CA SER A 256 30.13 16.72 -8.04
C SER A 256 29.70 18.20 -8.11
N SER A 257 28.44 18.47 -8.46
CA SER A 257 27.88 19.83 -8.46
C SER A 257 27.28 20.27 -7.12
N LEU A 258 27.16 19.35 -6.17
CA LEU A 258 26.58 19.62 -4.87
C LEU A 258 27.61 20.38 -4.04
N SER A 259 27.35 21.67 -3.81
CA SER A 259 28.30 22.62 -3.19
C SER A 259 28.06 22.85 -1.69
N SER A 260 26.88 22.49 -1.19
CA SER A 260 26.52 22.53 0.22
C SER A 260 25.27 21.69 0.47
N VAL A 261 25.17 21.10 1.66
CA VAL A 261 23.97 20.38 2.10
C VAL A 261 23.67 20.77 3.55
N ASN A 262 22.47 21.28 3.80
CA ASN A 262 22.02 21.51 5.18
C ASN A 262 21.50 20.20 5.76
N ILE A 263 22.20 19.66 6.76
CA ILE A 263 21.78 18.47 7.50
C ILE A 263 20.96 18.92 8.71
N PRO A 264 19.64 18.62 8.76
CA PRO A 264 18.84 19.01 9.91
C PRO A 264 19.23 18.21 11.15
N SER A 265 19.09 18.81 12.33
CA SER A 265 19.39 18.18 13.62
C SER A 265 18.55 16.93 13.93
N SER A 266 17.50 16.68 13.15
CA SER A 266 16.70 15.48 13.19
C SER A 266 17.41 14.23 12.69
N VAL A 267 18.47 14.39 11.86
CA VAL A 267 19.26 13.29 11.31
C VAL A 267 20.15 12.73 12.40
N THR A 268 19.95 11.45 12.70
CA THR A 268 20.66 10.70 13.75
C THR A 268 21.66 9.69 13.19
N SER A 269 21.60 9.40 11.88
CA SER A 269 22.48 8.45 11.22
C SER A 269 22.80 8.90 9.79
N ILE A 270 24.09 8.89 9.43
CA ILE A 270 24.60 9.11 8.08
C ILE A 270 25.50 7.94 7.74
N GLY A 271 25.20 7.24 6.65
CA GLY A 271 25.96 6.07 6.22
C GLY A 271 27.34 6.42 5.67
N ASP A 272 28.19 5.38 5.60
CA ASP A 272 29.56 5.52 5.14
C ASP A 272 29.64 6.12 3.74
N TYR A 273 30.67 6.93 3.50
CA TYR A 273 30.98 7.52 2.20
C TYR A 273 29.86 8.37 1.57
N CYS A 274 28.88 8.80 2.36
CA CYS A 274 27.69 9.52 1.90
C CYS A 274 28.01 10.74 1.02
N PHE A 275 29.08 11.48 1.31
CA PHE A 275 29.46 12.70 0.59
C PHE A 275 30.81 12.61 -0.15
N ILE A 276 31.32 11.41 -0.45
CA ILE A 276 32.55 11.27 -1.23
C ILE A 276 32.37 11.90 -2.61
N ASN A 277 33.35 12.69 -3.06
CA ASN A 277 33.32 13.38 -4.36
C ASN A 277 32.08 14.29 -4.56
N ALA A 278 31.45 14.72 -3.47
CA ALA A 278 30.59 15.88 -3.42
C ALA A 278 31.40 17.05 -2.84
N VAL A 279 31.16 18.26 -3.31
CA VAL A 279 31.85 19.47 -2.80
C VAL A 279 31.05 19.95 -1.60
N VAL A 280 31.15 19.27 -0.46
CA VAL A 280 30.37 19.61 0.75
C VAL A 280 31.19 20.42 1.73
#